data_AF-A0A1E7R2Q6-F1
#
_entry.id   AF-A0A1E7R2Q6-F1
#
_cell.length_a   1.000
_cell.length_b   1.000
_cell.length_c   1.000
_cell.angle_alpha   90.00
_cell.angle_beta   90.00
_cell.angle_gamma   90.00
#
_symmetry.space_group_name_H-M   'P 1'
#
loop_
_entity.id
_entity.type
_entity.pdbx_description
1 polymer ?
#
loop_
_entity_poly.entity_id
_entity_poly.type
_entity_poly.pdbx_seq_one_letter_code
_entity_poly.pdbx_strand_id
1 'polypeptide(L)'
;MVKVMNTIFVLDKNIIALIYEQLTLVHKPKDSSKRLTKKQLEMLKFLKRHDRKQYAFSSVTSVIEGRTRQKESFEQVKVSIEYDTKNLDSFFSNARTDTKSLKSDGANTAHILSHFNPVYSERKYREVLKHYYLSLEKYRVKGSIPKDKIDEFSFSILNFSDNLGLPLNNPIIKIILMYINQIKIYREPNSKRKEPIDILHPSKKIKDLDERVHNVYSDLSIPNLLASQNYAKNKIFQLQKVKIRFLTLDEALKEYVNLFDLKIKSKKISKNQPGVEDMIVELYVNNSKVDESLNEVYKKWKDSNLEK
;
A
#
# COMPACT_ATOMS: atom_id res chain seq x y z
N MET A 1 25.90 -24.94 -4.87
CA MET A 1 24.69 -24.99 -4.01
C MET A 1 24.04 -23.61 -3.97
N VAL A 2 22.94 -23.40 -4.69
CA VAL A 2 22.26 -22.09 -4.76
C VAL A 2 21.61 -21.81 -3.41
N LYS A 3 22.13 -20.84 -2.65
CA LYS A 3 21.53 -20.43 -1.37
C LYS A 3 20.10 -19.95 -1.62
N VAL A 4 19.15 -20.70 -1.06
CA VAL A 4 17.71 -20.48 -1.07
C VAL A 4 17.40 -19.10 -0.50
N MET A 5 16.68 -18.28 -1.26
CA MET A 5 16.20 -16.98 -0.81
C MET A 5 14.94 -17.21 0.04
N ASN A 6 14.92 -16.72 1.28
CA ASN A 6 13.86 -17.04 2.22
C ASN A 6 12.84 -15.91 2.37
N THR A 7 13.28 -14.65 2.30
CA THR A 7 12.41 -13.48 2.53
C THR A 7 12.78 -12.34 1.60
N ILE A 8 11.76 -11.70 1.02
CA ILE A 8 11.85 -10.43 0.31
C ILE A 8 11.25 -9.35 1.21
N PHE A 9 12.04 -8.33 1.53
CA PHE A 9 11.59 -7.13 2.20
C PHE A 9 11.24 -6.08 1.18
N VAL A 10 9.98 -5.64 1.18
CA VAL A 10 9.48 -4.57 0.31
C VAL A 10 9.47 -3.27 1.11
N LEU A 11 10.20 -2.27 0.64
CA LEU A 11 10.55 -1.06 1.39
C LEU A 11 9.68 0.12 0.96
N ASP A 12 8.98 0.70 1.92
CA ASP A 12 8.27 1.97 1.75
C ASP A 12 9.25 3.14 1.47
N LYS A 13 8.75 4.20 0.86
CA LYS A 13 9.49 5.42 0.51
C LYS A 13 10.18 6.04 1.72
N ASN A 14 9.55 6.01 2.90
CA ASN A 14 10.17 6.56 4.12
C ASN A 14 11.41 5.77 4.56
N ILE A 15 11.51 4.48 4.19
CA ILE A 15 12.68 3.64 4.45
C ILE A 15 13.77 3.93 3.42
N ILE A 16 13.41 4.07 2.15
CA ILE A 16 14.35 4.46 1.09
C ILE A 16 14.96 5.83 1.38
N ALA A 17 14.13 6.80 1.79
CA ALA A 17 14.58 8.13 2.21
C ALA A 17 15.54 8.04 3.41
N LEU A 18 15.26 7.18 4.39
CA LEU A 18 16.14 6.96 5.54
C LEU A 18 17.48 6.33 5.13
N ILE A 19 17.49 5.37 4.19
CA ILE A 19 18.72 4.79 3.63
C ILE A 19 19.55 5.89 2.97
N TYR A 20 18.92 6.74 2.16
CA TYR A 20 19.59 7.84 1.47
C TYR A 20 20.15 8.89 2.44
N GLU A 21 19.37 9.28 3.47
CA GLU A 21 19.86 10.15 4.54
C GLU A 21 21.09 9.54 5.21
N GLN A 22 21.08 8.23 5.51
CA GLN A 22 22.22 7.55 6.11
C GLN A 22 23.46 7.53 5.20
N LEU A 23 23.31 7.31 3.88
CA LEU A 23 24.42 7.30 2.93
C LEU A 23 25.03 8.70 2.74
N THR A 24 24.21 9.75 2.78
CA THR A 24 24.64 11.14 2.60
C THR A 24 25.20 11.78 3.87
N LEU A 25 24.73 11.36 5.06
CA LEU A 25 25.28 11.80 6.34
C LEU A 25 26.71 11.32 6.58
N VAL A 26 27.14 10.22 5.95
CA VAL A 26 28.55 9.78 5.96
C VAL A 26 29.46 10.80 5.26
N HIS A 27 28.90 11.66 4.39
CA HIS A 27 29.65 12.59 3.54
C HIS A 27 29.42 14.08 3.89
N LYS A 28 28.65 14.40 4.94
CA LYS A 28 28.42 15.80 5.38
C LYS A 28 29.19 16.12 6.67
N PRO A 29 29.80 17.32 6.78
CA PRO A 29 30.39 17.79 8.03
C PRO A 29 29.31 17.93 9.12
N LYS A 30 29.75 17.87 10.38
CA LYS A 30 28.98 17.65 11.63
C LYS A 30 27.80 18.60 11.93
N ASP A 31 27.49 19.57 11.07
CA ASP A 31 26.54 20.65 11.37
C ASP A 31 25.09 20.42 10.94
N SER A 32 24.76 19.35 10.19
CA SER A 32 23.36 19.00 9.92
C SER A 32 22.81 17.99 10.95
N SER A 33 22.61 18.45 12.17
CA SER A 33 22.21 17.65 13.35
C SER A 33 20.73 17.23 13.36
N LYS A 34 20.17 16.76 12.24
CA LYS A 34 18.85 16.11 12.29
C LYS A 34 19.02 14.72 12.92
N ARG A 35 18.95 14.66 14.25
CA ARG A 35 19.06 13.40 15.01
C ARG A 35 17.99 12.43 14.53
N LEU A 36 18.42 11.27 14.07
CA LEU A 36 17.51 10.16 13.76
C LEU A 36 16.70 9.78 15.00
N THR A 37 15.41 9.57 14.80
CA THR A 37 14.52 9.07 15.86
C THR A 37 14.91 7.65 16.27
N LYS A 38 14.49 7.23 17.48
CA LYS A 38 14.68 5.84 17.95
C LYS A 38 14.16 4.81 16.94
N LYS A 39 12.98 5.04 16.36
CA LYS A 39 12.37 4.17 15.33
C LYS A 39 13.23 4.09 14.06
N GLN A 40 13.74 5.23 13.57
CA GLN A 40 14.65 5.25 12.42
C GLN A 40 15.95 4.48 12.70
N LEU A 41 16.53 4.65 13.89
CA LEU A 41 17.73 3.91 14.30
C LEU A 41 17.48 2.40 14.39
N GLU A 42 16.35 2.00 14.97
CA GLU A 42 15.94 0.59 15.05
C GLU A 42 15.73 -0.01 13.65
N MET A 43 15.12 0.74 12.74
CA MET A 43 14.96 0.34 11.35
C MET A 43 16.32 0.17 10.65
N LEU A 44 17.25 1.12 10.77
CA LEU A 44 18.59 0.97 10.20
C LEU A 44 19.34 -0.24 10.78
N LYS A 45 19.25 -0.47 12.10
CA LYS A 45 19.80 -1.67 12.73
C LYS A 45 19.14 -2.95 12.22
N PHE A 46 17.85 -2.92 11.96
CA PHE A 46 17.13 -4.04 11.34
C PHE A 46 17.69 -4.33 9.94
N LEU A 47 17.75 -3.31 9.07
CA LEU A 47 18.24 -3.45 7.69
C LEU A 47 19.67 -4.00 7.66
N LYS A 48 20.59 -3.42 8.45
CA LYS A 48 21.99 -3.89 8.53
C LYS A 48 22.11 -5.34 9.01
N ARG A 49 21.34 -5.75 10.02
CA ARG A 49 21.35 -7.15 10.51
C ARG A 49 20.87 -8.15 9.45
N HIS A 50 20.02 -7.69 8.53
CA HIS A 50 19.44 -8.48 7.45
C HIS A 50 20.16 -8.28 6.10
N ASP A 51 21.33 -7.62 6.07
CA ASP A 51 22.21 -7.65 4.90
C ASP A 51 22.89 -9.02 4.77
N ARG A 52 22.14 -10.03 4.29
CA ARG A 52 22.59 -11.42 4.15
C ARG A 52 22.05 -12.02 2.86
N LYS A 53 22.81 -12.94 2.26
CA LYS A 53 22.48 -13.59 0.96
C LYS A 53 21.12 -14.31 0.90
N GLN A 54 20.53 -14.65 2.04
CA GLN A 54 19.22 -15.31 2.14
C GLN A 54 18.02 -14.34 2.07
N TYR A 55 18.31 -13.03 2.05
CA TYR A 55 17.30 -11.97 1.99
C TYR A 55 17.44 -11.17 0.70
N ALA A 56 16.31 -10.63 0.25
CA ALA A 56 16.27 -9.63 -0.79
C ALA A 56 15.57 -8.37 -0.29
N PHE A 57 16.00 -7.21 -0.77
CA PHE A 57 15.39 -5.92 -0.52
C PHE A 57 14.90 -5.35 -1.84
N SER A 58 13.61 -5.11 -1.88
CA SER A 58 12.94 -4.47 -2.99
C SER A 58 12.36 -3.16 -2.51
N SER A 59 12.53 -2.12 -3.29
CA SER A 59 11.76 -0.90 -3.12
C SER A 59 10.33 -1.14 -3.58
N VAL A 60 9.33 -0.54 -2.92
CA VAL A 60 7.99 -0.43 -3.54
C VAL A 60 8.09 0.32 -4.89
N THR A 61 9.19 1.08 -5.09
CA THR A 61 9.53 2.00 -6.19
C THR A 61 8.34 2.51 -6.98
N SER A 62 8.06 3.80 -6.83
CA SER A 62 7.82 4.76 -7.93
C SER A 62 6.68 4.53 -8.94
N VAL A 63 6.09 3.35 -9.02
CA VAL A 63 5.13 2.92 -10.06
C VAL A 63 3.77 3.64 -9.94
N ILE A 64 3.51 4.28 -8.80
CA ILE A 64 2.22 4.94 -8.49
C ILE A 64 2.36 6.47 -8.30
N GLU A 65 3.53 6.97 -7.92
CA GLU A 65 3.70 8.37 -7.50
C GLU A 65 5.10 8.91 -7.72
N GLY A 66 6.08 8.06 -8.03
CA GLY A 66 7.42 8.56 -8.14
C GLY A 66 8.03 9.23 -6.88
N ARG A 67 9.19 9.86 -7.02
CA ARG A 67 9.97 10.49 -5.92
C ARG A 67 9.38 11.81 -5.43
N THR A 68 8.70 12.57 -6.28
CA THR A 68 8.24 13.93 -5.95
C THR A 68 6.91 14.00 -5.19
N ARG A 69 6.25 12.85 -4.90
CA ARG A 69 4.88 12.79 -4.32
C ARG A 69 3.84 13.50 -5.19
N GLN A 70 4.16 13.63 -6.47
CA GLN A 70 3.28 14.10 -7.51
C GLN A 70 3.19 13.00 -8.55
N LYS A 71 2.18 13.04 -9.42
CA LYS A 71 2.13 12.11 -10.52
C LYS A 71 3.39 12.27 -11.38
N GLU A 72 4.26 11.26 -11.37
CA GLU A 72 5.44 11.21 -12.23
C GLU A 72 5.07 10.68 -13.61
N SER A 73 5.70 11.22 -14.67
CA SER A 73 5.64 10.65 -16.01
C SER A 73 6.35 9.29 -16.04
N PHE A 74 6.12 8.51 -17.10
CA PHE A 74 6.77 7.21 -17.27
C PHE A 74 8.31 7.31 -17.21
N GLU A 75 8.88 8.35 -17.83
CA GLU A 75 10.31 8.63 -17.84
C GLU A 75 10.82 8.99 -16.45
N GLN A 76 10.06 9.77 -15.68
CA GLN A 76 10.39 10.13 -14.31
C GLN A 76 10.34 8.90 -13.38
N VAL A 77 9.35 8.02 -13.56
CA VAL A 77 9.26 6.75 -12.83
C VAL A 77 10.50 5.89 -13.08
N LYS A 78 10.97 5.79 -14.33
CA LYS A 78 12.19 5.05 -14.68
C LYS A 78 13.42 5.60 -13.95
N VAL A 79 13.61 6.92 -13.98
CA VAL A 79 14.72 7.59 -13.26
C VAL A 79 14.62 7.35 -11.75
N SER A 80 13.42 7.41 -11.19
CA SER A 80 13.15 7.13 -9.78
C SER A 80 13.49 5.68 -9.41
N ILE A 81 13.15 4.71 -10.26
CA ILE A 81 13.54 3.30 -10.09
C ILE A 81 15.06 3.14 -10.09
N GLU A 82 15.74 3.69 -11.09
CA GLU A 82 17.21 3.61 -11.21
C GLU A 82 17.90 4.21 -9.98
N TYR A 83 17.40 5.35 -9.51
CA TYR A 83 17.93 6.02 -8.33
C TYR A 83 17.74 5.21 -7.04
N ASP A 84 16.52 4.75 -6.77
CA ASP A 84 16.22 3.94 -5.58
C ASP A 84 17.06 2.66 -5.58
N THR A 85 17.18 2.05 -6.75
CA THR A 85 17.99 0.85 -6.94
C THR A 85 19.46 1.09 -6.65
N LYS A 86 20.04 2.20 -7.13
CA LYS A 86 21.44 2.60 -6.84
C LYS A 86 21.67 2.79 -5.34
N ASN A 87 20.72 3.39 -4.63
CA ASN A 87 20.83 3.58 -3.18
C ASN A 87 20.79 2.25 -2.43
N LEU A 88 19.91 1.33 -2.85
CA LEU A 88 19.85 0.00 -2.26
C LEU A 88 21.15 -0.79 -2.47
N ASP A 89 21.70 -0.75 -3.68
CA ASP A 89 23.00 -1.38 -3.99
C ASP A 89 24.15 -0.80 -3.17
N SER A 90 24.14 0.51 -2.96
CA SER A 90 25.17 1.19 -2.16
C SER A 90 25.06 0.84 -0.67
N PHE A 91 23.85 0.55 -0.19
CA PHE A 91 23.60 0.25 1.22
C PHE A 91 23.79 -1.23 1.57
N PHE A 92 23.42 -2.16 0.69
CA PHE A 92 23.46 -3.60 0.93
C PHE A 92 24.60 -4.28 0.18
N SER A 93 25.59 -4.79 0.92
CA SER A 93 26.74 -5.49 0.31
C SER A 93 26.44 -6.96 0.01
N ASN A 94 25.60 -7.60 0.82
CA ASN A 94 25.42 -9.05 0.82
C ASN A 94 24.04 -9.51 0.37
N ALA A 95 22.99 -8.77 0.72
CA ALA A 95 21.63 -9.08 0.32
C ALA A 95 21.44 -8.87 -1.20
N ARG A 96 20.41 -9.53 -1.74
CA ARG A 96 19.96 -9.24 -3.10
C ARG A 96 19.14 -7.96 -3.09
N THR A 97 19.23 -7.20 -4.17
CA THR A 97 18.52 -5.95 -4.40
C THR A 97 17.78 -6.04 -5.72
N ASP A 98 16.83 -5.13 -5.96
CA ASP A 98 16.07 -5.07 -7.21
C ASP A 98 16.96 -5.12 -8.45
N THR A 99 18.08 -4.38 -8.50
CA THR A 99 19.06 -4.43 -9.61
C THR A 99 19.56 -5.83 -9.92
N LYS A 100 19.89 -6.62 -8.89
CA LYS A 100 20.41 -7.99 -9.08
C LYS A 100 19.32 -8.96 -9.57
N SER A 101 18.04 -8.63 -9.34
CA SER A 101 16.88 -9.42 -9.78
C SER A 101 16.28 -8.93 -11.10
N LEU A 102 16.37 -7.63 -11.37
CA LEU A 102 15.89 -6.93 -12.58
C LEU A 102 16.85 -7.07 -13.75
N LYS A 103 18.16 -7.19 -13.52
CA LYS A 103 19.14 -7.44 -14.59
C LYS A 103 18.92 -8.76 -15.32
N SER A 104 18.22 -9.73 -14.72
CA SER A 104 17.91 -11.01 -15.36
C SER A 104 16.61 -11.02 -16.17
N ASP A 105 15.68 -10.08 -15.98
CA ASP A 105 14.40 -10.06 -16.72
C ASP A 105 13.62 -8.72 -16.62
N GLY A 106 14.29 -7.61 -16.98
CA GLY A 106 13.78 -6.24 -16.77
C GLY A 106 12.49 -5.90 -17.54
N ALA A 107 12.29 -6.51 -18.72
CA ALA A 107 11.10 -6.29 -19.53
C ALA A 107 9.85 -6.96 -18.93
N ASN A 108 9.98 -8.20 -18.44
CA ASN A 108 8.87 -8.91 -17.79
C ASN A 108 8.47 -8.25 -16.47
N THR A 109 9.43 -7.75 -15.68
CA THR A 109 9.11 -7.09 -14.40
C THR A 109 8.37 -5.77 -14.62
N ALA A 110 8.79 -4.96 -15.60
CA ALA A 110 8.09 -3.73 -15.96
C ALA A 110 6.68 -4.01 -16.55
N HIS A 111 6.54 -5.05 -17.39
CA HIS A 111 5.27 -5.49 -17.94
C HIS A 111 4.29 -6.01 -16.87
N ILE A 112 4.80 -6.73 -15.87
CA ILE A 112 4.01 -7.22 -14.73
C ILE A 112 3.60 -6.05 -13.83
N LEU A 113 4.53 -5.16 -13.47
CA LEU A 113 4.21 -3.99 -12.65
C LEU A 113 3.23 -3.05 -13.36
N SER A 114 3.24 -2.96 -14.69
CA SER A 114 2.31 -2.15 -15.46
C SER A 114 0.93 -2.80 -15.67
N HIS A 115 0.86 -4.12 -15.89
CA HIS A 115 -0.41 -4.84 -16.06
C HIS A 115 -1.20 -5.00 -14.76
N PHE A 116 -0.50 -5.19 -13.63
CA PHE A 116 -1.13 -5.31 -12.31
C PHE A 116 -1.18 -4.00 -11.54
N ASN A 117 -0.73 -2.91 -12.15
CA ASN A 117 -0.95 -1.59 -11.61
C ASN A 117 -2.47 -1.36 -11.60
N PRO A 118 -3.09 -0.98 -10.47
CA PRO A 118 -4.50 -0.61 -10.41
C PRO A 118 -4.90 0.59 -11.30
N VAL A 119 -4.01 1.05 -12.20
CA VAL A 119 -4.13 2.21 -13.09
C VAL A 119 -5.45 2.21 -13.87
N TYR A 120 -5.99 1.05 -14.28
CA TYR A 120 -7.29 1.00 -14.97
C TYR A 120 -8.46 1.51 -14.12
N SER A 121 -8.37 1.41 -12.78
CA SER A 121 -9.38 1.92 -11.85
C SER A 121 -8.87 3.01 -10.92
N GLU A 122 -7.60 3.42 -11.03
CA GLU A 122 -6.99 4.48 -10.21
C GLU A 122 -7.83 5.75 -10.22
N ARG A 123 -8.19 6.22 -11.42
CA ARG A 123 -9.02 7.43 -11.57
C ARG A 123 -10.33 7.28 -10.80
N LYS A 124 -11.01 6.14 -10.94
CA LYS A 124 -12.29 5.87 -10.26
C LYS A 124 -12.12 5.82 -8.74
N TYR A 125 -11.07 5.17 -8.22
CA TYR A 125 -10.81 5.14 -6.77
C TYR A 125 -10.43 6.52 -6.21
N ARG A 126 -9.69 7.34 -6.98
CA ARG A 126 -9.43 8.73 -6.62
C ARG A 126 -10.72 9.54 -6.57
N GLU A 127 -11.66 9.34 -7.50
CA GLU A 127 -12.98 9.97 -7.44
C GLU A 127 -13.78 9.53 -6.21
N VAL A 128 -13.72 8.25 -5.80
CA VAL A 128 -14.33 7.80 -4.54
C VAL A 128 -13.73 8.52 -3.33
N LEU A 129 -12.40 8.68 -3.28
CA LEU A 129 -11.73 9.42 -2.21
C LEU A 129 -12.11 10.90 -2.21
N LYS A 130 -12.23 11.54 -3.38
CA LYS A 130 -12.73 12.92 -3.51
C LYS A 130 -14.14 13.04 -2.98
N HIS A 131 -15.04 12.16 -3.41
CA HIS A 131 -16.43 12.11 -2.95
C HIS A 131 -16.50 11.92 -1.44
N TYR A 132 -15.67 11.03 -0.89
CA TYR A 132 -15.53 10.84 0.56
C TYR A 132 -15.12 12.13 1.27
N TYR A 133 -14.03 12.80 0.87
CA TYR A 133 -13.57 14.01 1.56
C TYR A 133 -14.57 15.16 1.45
N LEU A 134 -15.20 15.36 0.29
CA LEU A 134 -16.22 16.39 0.10
C LEU A 134 -17.49 16.11 0.91
N SER A 135 -17.89 14.84 1.00
CA SER A 135 -19.05 14.42 1.80
C SER A 135 -18.74 14.47 3.30
N LEU A 136 -17.52 14.14 3.69
CA LEU A 136 -17.08 14.15 5.09
C LEU A 136 -17.27 15.52 5.74
N GLU A 137 -17.02 16.60 5.00
CA GLU A 137 -17.26 17.97 5.48
C GLU A 137 -18.75 18.25 5.75
N LYS A 138 -19.65 17.64 4.98
CA LYS A 138 -21.11 17.79 5.15
C LYS A 138 -21.64 16.97 6.32
N TYR A 139 -21.10 15.77 6.54
CA TYR A 139 -21.60 14.82 7.53
C TYR A 139 -20.96 14.97 8.92
N ARG A 140 -19.84 15.70 9.05
CA ARG A 140 -19.20 15.89 10.37
C ARG A 140 -19.81 17.04 11.14
N VAL A 141 -20.06 16.80 12.43
CA VAL A 141 -20.42 17.83 13.41
C VAL A 141 -19.39 17.81 14.52
N LYS A 142 -18.74 18.96 14.79
CA LYS A 142 -17.68 19.09 15.82
C LYS A 142 -16.56 18.03 15.72
N GLY A 143 -16.24 17.62 14.50
CA GLY A 143 -15.14 16.68 14.23
C GLY A 143 -15.51 15.19 14.33
N SER A 144 -16.77 14.82 14.59
CA SER A 144 -17.25 13.42 14.54
C SER A 144 -18.42 13.26 13.58
N ILE A 145 -18.72 12.02 13.18
CA ILE A 145 -19.90 11.69 12.37
C ILE A 145 -21.03 11.29 13.35
N PRO A 146 -22.17 12.00 13.38
CA PRO A 146 -23.32 11.65 14.22
C PRO A 146 -23.87 10.25 13.88
N LYS A 147 -24.36 9.51 14.89
CA LYS A 147 -24.82 8.12 14.72
C LYS A 147 -25.95 7.98 13.70
N ASP A 148 -26.88 8.92 13.70
CA ASP A 148 -28.02 9.02 12.78
C ASP A 148 -27.60 9.31 11.32
N LYS A 149 -26.35 9.76 11.11
CA LYS A 149 -25.77 10.05 9.79
C LYS A 149 -24.84 8.97 9.25
N ILE A 150 -24.50 7.96 10.06
CA ILE A 150 -23.55 6.91 9.68
C ILE A 150 -24.05 6.09 8.49
N ASP A 151 -25.30 5.61 8.54
CA ASP A 151 -25.86 4.77 7.48
C ASP A 151 -26.04 5.59 6.18
N GLU A 152 -26.57 6.81 6.27
CA GLU A 152 -26.72 7.74 5.13
C GLU A 152 -25.38 7.99 4.43
N PHE A 153 -24.34 8.31 5.20
CA PHE A 153 -23.01 8.58 4.64
C PHE A 153 -22.36 7.32 4.06
N SER A 154 -22.45 6.19 4.76
CA SER A 154 -21.94 4.91 4.26
C SER A 154 -22.57 4.52 2.94
N PHE A 155 -23.90 4.67 2.82
CA PHE A 155 -24.63 4.32 1.61
C PHE A 155 -24.33 5.27 0.45
N SER A 156 -24.06 6.55 0.73
CA SER A 156 -23.55 7.49 -0.28
C SER A 156 -22.23 7.03 -0.89
N ILE A 157 -21.28 6.53 -0.08
CA ILE A 157 -20.02 5.97 -0.58
C ILE A 157 -20.24 4.69 -1.39
N LEU A 158 -21.09 3.78 -0.91
CA LEU A 158 -21.40 2.52 -1.58
C LEU A 158 -22.07 2.74 -2.92
N ASN A 159 -23.13 3.57 -2.97
CA ASN A 159 -23.84 3.91 -4.20
C ASN A 159 -22.91 4.58 -5.22
N PHE A 160 -22.08 5.54 -4.78
CA PHE A 160 -21.14 6.20 -5.67
C PHE A 160 -20.09 5.23 -6.23
N SER A 161 -19.58 4.32 -5.41
CA SER A 161 -18.61 3.30 -5.84
C SER A 161 -19.23 2.28 -6.80
N ASP A 162 -20.47 1.85 -6.54
CA ASP A 162 -21.22 0.91 -7.38
C ASP A 162 -21.55 1.53 -8.74
N ASN A 163 -21.97 2.80 -8.78
CA ASN A 163 -22.20 3.56 -10.02
C ASN A 163 -20.93 3.69 -10.88
N LEU A 164 -19.74 3.71 -10.27
CA LEU A 164 -18.47 3.68 -10.98
C LEU A 164 -18.06 2.27 -11.44
N GLY A 165 -18.84 1.24 -11.10
CA GLY A 165 -18.57 -0.17 -11.37
C GLY A 165 -17.36 -0.70 -10.60
N LEU A 166 -17.10 -0.18 -9.40
CA LEU A 166 -15.98 -0.61 -8.57
C LEU A 166 -16.38 -1.78 -7.66
N PRO A 167 -15.49 -2.77 -7.45
CA PRO A 167 -15.75 -3.84 -6.50
C PRO A 167 -15.81 -3.26 -5.08
N LEU A 168 -16.99 -3.30 -4.45
CA LEU A 168 -17.24 -2.72 -3.12
C LEU A 168 -16.37 -3.34 -2.01
N ASN A 169 -15.94 -4.59 -2.19
CA ASN A 169 -15.03 -5.26 -1.28
C ASN A 169 -13.56 -4.80 -1.36
N ASN A 170 -13.25 -3.81 -2.20
CA ASN A 170 -11.88 -3.28 -2.31
C ASN A 170 -11.40 -2.65 -0.99
N PRO A 171 -10.12 -2.85 -0.60
CA PRO A 171 -9.54 -2.26 0.61
C PRO A 171 -9.72 -0.75 0.77
N ILE A 172 -9.73 0.02 -0.32
CA ILE A 172 -9.96 1.48 -0.31
C ILE A 172 -11.37 1.79 0.17
N ILE A 173 -12.37 1.07 -0.33
CA ILE A 173 -13.77 1.28 0.07
C ILE A 173 -13.96 0.80 1.51
N LYS A 174 -13.42 -0.37 1.85
CA LYS A 174 -13.49 -0.92 3.21
C LYS A 174 -12.91 0.02 4.26
N ILE A 175 -11.76 0.66 4.02
CA ILE A 175 -11.17 1.56 5.00
C ILE A 175 -12.00 2.83 5.21
N ILE A 176 -12.63 3.35 4.14
CA ILE A 176 -13.56 4.48 4.23
C ILE A 176 -14.77 4.09 5.08
N LEU A 177 -15.37 2.92 4.81
CA LEU A 177 -16.51 2.42 5.59
C LEU A 177 -16.14 2.18 7.06
N MET A 178 -14.96 1.63 7.33
CA MET A 178 -14.46 1.47 8.70
C MET A 178 -14.39 2.81 9.43
N TYR A 179 -13.89 3.87 8.76
CA TYR A 179 -13.82 5.19 9.37
C TYR A 179 -15.22 5.76 9.65
N ILE A 180 -16.13 5.71 8.67
CA ILE A 180 -17.49 6.24 8.80
C ILE A 180 -18.27 5.53 9.92
N ASN A 181 -18.17 4.20 9.96
CA ASN A 181 -18.84 3.34 10.94
C ASN A 181 -18.07 3.24 12.26
N GLN A 182 -16.96 3.98 12.40
CA GLN A 182 -16.15 4.04 13.62
C GLN A 182 -15.67 2.65 14.08
N ILE A 183 -15.42 1.75 13.12
CA ILE A 183 -14.95 0.39 13.35
C ILE A 183 -13.47 0.46 13.75
N LYS A 184 -13.19 0.19 15.04
CA LYS A 184 -11.83 0.18 15.59
C LYS A 184 -11.29 -1.23 15.72
N ILE A 185 -10.00 -1.40 15.45
CA ILE A 185 -9.30 -2.66 15.71
C ILE A 185 -8.92 -2.75 17.18
N TYR A 186 -8.38 -1.66 17.73
CA TYR A 186 -7.95 -1.61 19.11
C TYR A 186 -9.05 -0.99 19.97
N ARG A 187 -9.56 -1.77 20.94
CA ARG A 187 -10.69 -1.36 21.81
C ARG A 187 -10.28 -0.63 23.09
N GLU A 188 -8.99 -0.57 23.40
CA GLU A 188 -8.51 0.01 24.65
C GLU A 188 -8.60 1.55 24.62
N PRO A 189 -9.37 2.17 25.53
CA PRO A 189 -9.28 3.62 25.73
C PRO A 189 -7.85 3.96 26.15
N ASN A 190 -7.20 4.84 25.38
CA ASN A 190 -5.79 5.27 25.52
C ASN A 190 -4.72 4.41 24.80
N SER A 191 -5.10 3.50 23.91
CA SER A 191 -4.11 2.91 22.99
C SER A 191 -3.40 4.01 22.19
N LYS A 192 -2.07 4.09 22.33
CA LYS A 192 -1.22 4.97 21.49
C LYS A 192 -0.99 4.40 20.09
N ARG A 193 -1.56 3.22 19.77
CA ARG A 193 -1.40 2.61 18.45
C ARG A 193 -2.21 3.40 17.44
N LYS A 194 -1.59 3.63 16.28
CA LYS A 194 -2.29 4.13 15.10
C LYS A 194 -3.27 3.07 14.62
N GLU A 195 -4.47 3.50 14.26
CA GLU A 195 -5.46 2.65 13.62
C GLU A 195 -5.23 2.67 12.10
N PRO A 196 -5.59 1.62 11.36
CA PRO A 196 -5.54 1.65 9.89
C PRO A 196 -6.26 2.84 9.28
N ILE A 197 -7.39 3.26 9.86
CA ILE A 197 -8.21 4.39 9.38
C ILE A 197 -7.48 5.74 9.46
N ASP A 198 -6.40 5.83 10.24
CA ASP A 198 -5.58 7.04 10.35
C ASP A 198 -4.86 7.37 9.03
N ILE A 199 -4.73 6.40 8.11
CA ILE A 199 -4.19 6.60 6.75
C ILE A 199 -5.02 7.63 5.95
N LEU A 200 -6.32 7.76 6.25
CA LEU A 200 -7.22 8.74 5.63
C LEU A 200 -6.96 10.17 6.13
N HIS A 201 -6.13 10.33 7.17
CA HIS A 201 -5.85 11.59 7.85
C HIS A 201 -4.33 11.83 7.93
N PRO A 202 -3.67 12.07 6.78
CA PRO A 202 -2.24 12.30 6.73
C PRO A 202 -1.83 13.45 7.67
N SER A 203 -0.77 13.21 8.45
CA SER A 203 -0.33 14.13 9.53
C SER A 203 0.28 15.44 9.06
N LYS A 204 0.69 15.53 7.79
CA LYS A 204 1.28 16.74 7.22
C LYS A 204 0.19 17.71 6.76
N LYS A 205 0.47 19.01 6.83
CA LYS A 205 -0.38 20.04 6.20
C LYS A 205 -0.37 19.78 4.68
N ILE A 206 -1.50 19.30 4.17
CA ILE A 206 -1.75 19.16 2.74
C ILE A 206 -2.51 20.39 2.26
N LYS A 207 -2.08 20.97 1.14
CA LYS A 207 -2.55 22.29 0.69
C LYS A 207 -3.88 22.22 -0.05
N ASP A 208 -4.13 21.15 -0.80
CA ASP A 208 -5.36 20.97 -1.59
C ASP A 208 -5.89 19.52 -1.58
N LEU A 209 -7.10 19.35 -2.09
CA LEU A 209 -7.80 18.06 -2.10
C LEU A 209 -7.12 17.03 -3.03
N ASP A 210 -6.59 17.44 -4.17
CA ASP A 210 -5.97 16.53 -5.14
C ASP A 210 -4.66 15.97 -4.59
N GLU A 211 -3.84 16.80 -3.96
CA GLU A 211 -2.63 16.38 -3.23
C GLU A 211 -3.01 15.41 -2.10
N ARG A 212 -4.11 15.65 -1.38
CA ARG A 212 -4.57 14.73 -0.32
C ARG A 212 -4.95 13.38 -0.87
N VAL A 213 -5.82 13.38 -1.88
CA VAL A 213 -6.31 12.16 -2.53
C VAL A 213 -5.15 11.38 -3.13
N HIS A 214 -4.16 12.06 -3.71
CA HIS A 214 -2.98 11.41 -4.26
C HIS A 214 -2.16 10.67 -3.20
N ASN A 215 -1.76 11.37 -2.13
CA ASN A 215 -0.98 10.77 -1.05
C ASN A 215 -1.72 9.56 -0.43
N VAL A 216 -3.02 9.73 -0.13
CA VAL A 216 -3.81 8.67 0.51
C VAL A 216 -4.04 7.49 -0.44
N TYR A 217 -4.34 7.74 -1.72
CA TYR A 217 -4.49 6.67 -2.71
C TYR A 217 -3.21 5.84 -2.83
N SER A 218 -2.05 6.49 -2.85
CA SER A 218 -0.75 5.82 -2.92
C SER A 218 -0.57 4.83 -1.77
N ASP A 219 -0.78 5.28 -0.54
CA ASP A 219 -0.67 4.41 0.63
C ASP A 219 -1.70 3.27 0.59
N LEU A 220 -2.95 3.56 0.20
CA LEU A 220 -4.02 2.56 0.11
C LEU A 220 -3.84 1.55 -1.02
N SER A 221 -3.02 1.85 -2.02
CA SER A 221 -2.74 0.95 -3.12
C SER A 221 -1.71 -0.14 -2.77
N ILE A 222 -0.95 0.04 -1.69
CA ILE A 222 0.17 -0.84 -1.31
C ILE A 222 -0.25 -2.30 -1.11
N PRO A 223 -1.36 -2.66 -0.44
CA PRO A 223 -1.80 -4.04 -0.34
C PRO A 223 -2.01 -4.71 -1.70
N ASN A 224 -2.58 -3.99 -2.68
CA ASN A 224 -2.76 -4.49 -4.05
C ASN A 224 -1.41 -4.67 -4.76
N LEU A 225 -0.44 -3.79 -4.52
CA LEU A 225 0.93 -3.95 -5.05
C LEU A 225 1.65 -5.16 -4.44
N LEU A 226 1.52 -5.37 -3.13
CA LEU A 226 2.09 -6.54 -2.46
C LEU A 226 1.41 -7.84 -2.96
N ALA A 227 0.13 -7.76 -3.34
CA ALA A 227 -0.61 -8.82 -4.03
C ALA A 227 0.06 -9.24 -5.33
N SER A 228 0.31 -8.25 -6.19
CA SER A 228 0.82 -8.48 -7.53
C SER A 228 2.28 -8.92 -7.50
N GLN A 229 3.10 -8.42 -6.57
CA GLN A 229 4.46 -8.89 -6.35
C GLN A 229 4.51 -10.35 -5.85
N ASN A 230 3.59 -10.73 -4.94
CA ASN A 230 3.43 -12.14 -4.54
C ASN A 230 3.05 -13.03 -5.73
N TYR A 231 2.24 -12.51 -6.65
CA TYR A 231 1.82 -13.22 -7.85
C TYR A 231 2.98 -13.44 -8.84
N ALA A 232 3.66 -12.37 -9.27
CA ALA A 232 4.78 -12.39 -10.23
C ALA A 232 5.85 -13.43 -9.87
N LYS A 233 6.10 -13.53 -8.56
CA LYS A 233 7.06 -14.42 -7.95
C LYS A 233 6.70 -15.90 -8.05
N ASN A 234 5.42 -16.27 -8.04
CA ASN A 234 5.01 -17.67 -8.22
C ASN A 234 5.39 -18.20 -9.60
N LYS A 235 5.58 -17.32 -10.59
CA LYS A 235 6.06 -17.68 -11.93
C LYS A 235 7.58 -17.84 -12.01
N ILE A 236 8.34 -16.99 -11.30
CA ILE A 236 9.82 -16.94 -11.34
C ILE A 236 10.48 -17.94 -10.38
N PHE A 237 9.90 -18.16 -9.19
CA PHE A 237 10.54 -18.92 -8.10
C PHE A 237 9.84 -20.24 -7.79
N GLN A 238 9.38 -20.96 -8.83
CA GLN A 238 8.46 -22.12 -8.83
C GLN A 238 8.60 -23.21 -7.73
N LEU A 239 9.60 -23.15 -6.83
CA LEU A 239 9.91 -24.19 -5.84
C LEU A 239 10.16 -23.69 -4.40
N GLN A 240 10.03 -22.41 -4.06
CA GLN A 240 10.39 -21.92 -2.71
C GLN A 240 9.29 -21.09 -2.04
N LYS A 241 8.90 -21.50 -0.81
CA LYS A 241 8.05 -20.72 0.13
C LYS A 241 8.79 -19.48 0.65
N VAL A 242 9.14 -18.57 -0.24
CA VAL A 242 9.73 -17.27 0.11
C VAL A 242 8.65 -16.42 0.78
N LYS A 243 8.95 -15.70 1.85
CA LYS A 243 8.03 -14.77 2.52
C LYS A 243 8.18 -13.35 1.98
N ILE A 244 7.10 -12.60 1.80
CA ILE A 244 7.16 -11.15 1.53
C ILE A 244 6.84 -10.40 2.81
N ARG A 245 7.63 -9.37 3.12
CA ARG A 245 7.42 -8.51 4.29
C ARG A 245 7.53 -7.05 3.90
N PHE A 246 6.48 -6.29 4.16
CA PHE A 246 6.48 -4.85 3.96
C PHE A 246 7.13 -4.13 5.15
N LEU A 247 8.01 -3.17 4.88
CA LEU A 247 8.68 -2.35 5.88
C LEU A 247 8.33 -0.88 5.67
N THR A 248 7.78 -0.25 6.70
CA THR A 248 7.47 1.18 6.75
C THR A 248 7.71 1.73 8.16
N LEU A 249 7.98 3.03 8.26
CA LEU A 249 7.97 3.80 9.51
C LEU A 249 6.60 4.42 9.81
N ASP A 250 5.65 4.37 8.87
CA ASP A 250 4.29 4.82 9.08
C ASP A 250 3.48 3.72 9.77
N GLU A 251 3.08 3.98 11.01
CA GLU A 251 2.35 3.00 11.82
C GLU A 251 0.93 2.76 11.29
N ALA A 252 0.24 3.78 10.77
CA ALA A 252 -1.11 3.60 10.23
C ALA A 252 -1.09 2.73 8.98
N LEU A 253 -0.14 2.99 8.08
CA LEU A 253 0.06 2.17 6.89
C LEU A 253 0.49 0.74 7.23
N LYS A 254 1.36 0.56 8.23
CA LYS A 254 1.73 -0.78 8.72
C LYS A 254 0.52 -1.56 9.19
N GLU A 255 -0.32 -0.96 10.02
CA GLU A 255 -1.55 -1.59 10.52
C GLU A 255 -2.56 -1.84 9.40
N TYR A 256 -2.67 -0.93 8.44
CA TYR A 256 -3.48 -1.11 7.24
C TYR A 256 -3.03 -2.31 6.40
N VAL A 257 -1.73 -2.44 6.11
CA VAL A 257 -1.21 -3.60 5.37
C VAL A 257 -1.43 -4.90 6.14
N ASN A 258 -1.29 -4.89 7.48
CA ASN A 258 -1.54 -6.09 8.29
C ASN A 258 -3.02 -6.46 8.41
N LEU A 259 -3.94 -5.51 8.19
CA LEU A 259 -5.37 -5.78 8.22
C LEU A 259 -5.83 -6.63 7.04
N PHE A 260 -5.13 -6.57 5.90
CA PHE A 260 -5.53 -7.29 4.69
C PHE A 260 -4.58 -8.44 4.37
N ASP A 261 -5.17 -9.62 4.19
CA ASP A 261 -4.46 -10.79 3.70
C ASP A 261 -4.80 -11.05 2.23
N LEU A 262 -3.85 -11.67 1.55
CA LEU A 262 -3.89 -11.94 0.11
C LEU A 262 -4.35 -13.38 -0.17
N LYS A 263 -5.43 -13.53 -0.93
CA LYS A 263 -5.89 -14.82 -1.47
C LYS A 263 -5.86 -14.81 -2.98
N ILE A 264 -5.24 -15.83 -3.57
CA ILE A 264 -5.33 -16.10 -5.01
C ILE A 264 -6.67 -16.80 -5.24
N LYS A 265 -7.64 -16.11 -5.85
CA LYS A 265 -8.99 -16.65 -6.11
C LYS A 265 -9.03 -17.52 -7.36
N SER A 266 -8.30 -17.14 -8.42
CA SER A 266 -8.21 -17.97 -9.62
C SER A 266 -6.96 -17.68 -10.42
N LYS A 267 -6.58 -18.65 -11.25
CA LYS A 267 -5.55 -18.52 -12.29
C LYS A 267 -6.19 -18.86 -13.62
N LYS A 268 -6.07 -18.00 -14.62
CA LYS A 268 -6.48 -18.27 -16.01
C LYS A 268 -5.27 -18.08 -16.91
N ILE A 269 -5.18 -18.80 -18.02
CA ILE A 269 -4.17 -18.48 -19.03
C ILE A 269 -4.69 -17.28 -19.83
N SER A 270 -3.87 -16.25 -19.97
CA SER A 270 -4.19 -15.05 -20.72
C SER A 270 -4.53 -15.41 -22.15
N LYS A 271 -5.70 -14.94 -22.61
CA LYS A 271 -6.16 -15.19 -23.98
C LYS A 271 -5.32 -14.47 -25.03
N ASN A 272 -4.64 -13.39 -24.62
CA ASN A 272 -3.90 -12.51 -25.53
C ASN A 272 -2.39 -12.81 -25.55
N GLN A 273 -1.89 -13.64 -24.63
CA GLN A 273 -0.48 -14.02 -24.53
C GLN A 273 -0.35 -15.48 -24.06
N PRO A 274 -0.08 -16.44 -24.97
CA PRO A 274 0.15 -17.83 -24.62
C PRO A 274 1.28 -17.98 -23.59
N GLY A 275 1.04 -18.70 -22.50
CA GLY A 275 2.02 -18.91 -21.42
C GLY A 275 2.07 -17.80 -20.36
N VAL A 276 1.18 -16.81 -20.43
CA VAL A 276 0.95 -15.83 -19.35
C VAL A 276 -0.27 -16.27 -18.56
N GLU A 277 -0.15 -16.34 -17.23
CA GLU A 277 -1.31 -16.51 -16.36
C GLU A 277 -1.89 -15.11 -16.04
N ASP A 278 -3.20 -14.98 -16.00
CA ASP A 278 -3.96 -13.92 -15.37
C ASP A 278 -4.44 -14.46 -14.01
N MET A 279 -3.91 -13.94 -12.91
CA MET A 279 -4.41 -14.28 -11.58
C MET A 279 -5.38 -13.22 -11.08
N ILE A 280 -6.52 -13.69 -10.60
CA ILE A 280 -7.45 -12.86 -9.82
C ILE A 280 -7.06 -13.03 -8.37
N VAL A 281 -6.51 -11.98 -7.77
CA VAL A 281 -6.20 -11.91 -6.35
C VAL A 281 -7.27 -11.09 -5.65
N GLU A 282 -7.69 -11.53 -4.48
CA GLU A 282 -8.60 -10.80 -3.62
C GLU A 282 -7.95 -10.55 -2.27
N LEU A 283 -8.11 -9.34 -1.78
CA LEU A 283 -7.73 -8.95 -0.43
C LEU A 283 -8.94 -9.15 0.49
N TYR A 284 -8.76 -9.95 1.54
CA TYR A 284 -9.76 -10.12 2.59
C TYR A 284 -9.28 -9.50 3.89
N VAL A 285 -10.22 -9.14 4.75
CA VAL A 285 -9.93 -8.56 6.06
C VAL A 285 -9.52 -9.69 7.01
N ASN A 286 -8.30 -9.66 7.51
CA ASN A 286 -7.78 -10.61 8.49
C ASN A 286 -8.15 -10.21 9.92
N ASN A 287 -9.43 -9.90 10.14
CA ASN A 287 -9.99 -9.58 11.44
C ASN A 287 -11.50 -9.86 11.41
N SER A 288 -11.95 -10.93 12.07
CA SER A 288 -13.34 -11.39 11.99
C SER A 288 -14.32 -10.33 12.46
N LYS A 289 -14.00 -9.59 13.52
CA LYS A 289 -14.88 -8.53 14.06
C LYS A 289 -15.04 -7.38 13.07
N VAL A 290 -13.95 -6.97 12.41
CA VAL A 290 -14.01 -5.93 11.38
C VAL A 290 -14.80 -6.44 10.18
N ASP A 291 -14.57 -7.68 9.75
CA ASP A 291 -15.28 -8.27 8.61
C ASP A 291 -16.79 -8.41 8.89
N GLU A 292 -17.17 -8.90 10.07
CA GLU A 292 -18.56 -8.95 10.56
C GLU A 292 -19.22 -7.57 10.55
N SER A 293 -18.58 -6.56 11.15
CA SER A 293 -19.11 -5.19 11.16
C SER A 293 -19.27 -4.60 9.75
N LEU A 294 -18.33 -4.87 8.84
CA LEU A 294 -18.46 -4.44 7.45
C LEU A 294 -19.60 -5.18 6.72
N ASN A 295 -19.76 -6.48 6.97
CA ASN A 295 -20.85 -7.28 6.40
C ASN A 295 -22.24 -6.79 6.84
N GLU A 296 -22.38 -6.33 8.09
CA GLU A 296 -23.60 -5.68 8.56
C GLU A 296 -23.92 -4.40 7.77
N VAL A 297 -22.91 -3.56 7.50
CA VAL A 297 -23.07 -2.34 6.70
C VAL A 297 -23.53 -2.69 5.27
N TYR A 298 -22.90 -3.67 4.62
CA TYR A 298 -23.30 -4.11 3.28
C TYR A 298 -24.72 -4.70 3.26
N LYS A 299 -25.11 -5.44 4.31
CA LYS A 299 -26.45 -6.02 4.41
C LYS A 299 -27.50 -4.92 4.48
N LYS A 300 -27.37 -3.97 5.42
CA LYS A 300 -28.29 -2.83 5.54
C LYS A 300 -28.41 -2.05 4.23
N TRP A 301 -27.29 -1.82 3.54
CA TRP A 301 -27.28 -1.12 2.25
C TRP A 301 -28.09 -1.86 1.19
N LYS A 302 -27.90 -3.19 1.06
CA LYS A 302 -28.67 -4.00 0.12
C LYS A 302 -30.17 -3.98 0.43
N ASP A 303 -30.52 -4.15 1.69
CA ASP A 303 -31.92 -4.12 2.14
C ASP A 303 -32.57 -2.78 1.77
N SER A 304 -31.86 -1.66 1.97
CA SER A 304 -32.35 -0.31 1.61
C SER A 304 -32.53 -0.04 0.10
N ASN A 305 -31.87 -0.83 -0.75
CA ASN A 305 -31.98 -0.72 -2.21
C ASN A 305 -33.02 -1.68 -2.80
N LEU A 306 -33.46 -2.70 -2.05
CA LEU A 306 -34.55 -3.59 -2.46
C LEU A 306 -35.94 -2.96 -2.21
N GLU A 307 -36.00 -1.92 -1.38
CA GLU A 307 -37.22 -1.17 -1.07
C GLU A 307 -37.49 0.02 -2.03
N LYS A 308 -36.67 0.19 -3.07
CA LYS A 308 -36.81 1.21 -4.12
C LYS A 308 -37.23 0.59 -5.45
#